data_AF-A0A1H7TY09-F1
#
_entry.id   AF-A0A1H7TY09-F1
#
_cell.length_a   1.000
_cell.length_b   1.000
_cell.length_c   1.000
_cell.angle_alpha   90.00
_cell.angle_beta   90.00
_cell.angle_gamma   90.00
#
_symmetry.space_group_name_H-M   'P 1'
#
loop_
_entity.id
_entity.type
_entity.pdbx_description
1 polymer ?
#
loop_
_entity_poly.entity_id
_entity_poly.type
_entity_poly.pdbx_seq_one_letter_code
_entity_poly.pdbx_strand_id
1 'polypeptide(L)'
;MCGIAAVGLLWPVPVAAAATPPSQPAACVPFGTAQLPPGAPSGGGRLGLTNLPVFAGQSAPASVELRTPTTQFNRFSDFALVGRDLLTRPRSTGADAEPWRYVPMPECLRGRLIGISLDDDELVAIDDNGWIYTMDNASQDPILWNWTSAWGSPLWFAPGQQLPGENGNGWALSVSSPWDNQTFTDIAGRIHYVGLGKMTMLPALTGDGSRITFADPWLPNDDSYEIGGPLGGRFKSISLSAAGSTTFVMNRYGDMYTRSFDFDSSGSDSVFFRYSWDSQAGKPTAPNIVAELLDRSTAAIQLPAPDWIHQPKIPGEITSAISVNSIGPGPGQRELRVEGRRDGATGFWHKNLTAPDWEFTRTDAARLGTPVDNPSADRSNDTLAPPAPWHLSGDLPARDGSIDGQVLIDIGFPYSVVDPRLLDAVGSHAAPSGYRISVSHFDPAATSRAATVTAPDGTEIPVVLHTADGLRLFDTRAPGLDGEPRHLVGAVEVPRDAFDSRGDDPALESFVRDWMRGKQIAAITLSATDHDLVVR
;
A
#
# COMPACT_ATOMS: atom_id res chain seq x y z
N MET A 1 63.54 -14.52 52.25
CA MET A 1 62.64 -13.64 51.49
C MET A 1 62.29 -14.34 50.19
N CYS A 2 61.14 -15.01 50.15
CA CYS A 2 60.64 -15.78 48.99
C CYS A 2 59.58 -14.94 48.28
N GLY A 3 59.79 -14.67 46.99
CA GLY A 3 58.83 -13.97 46.13
C GLY A 3 57.87 -14.96 45.49
N ILE A 4 56.57 -14.68 45.58
CA ILE A 4 55.49 -15.42 44.91
C ILE A 4 55.16 -14.68 43.61
N ALA A 5 55.32 -15.34 42.47
CA ALA A 5 54.87 -14.87 41.17
C ALA A 5 53.39 -15.25 40.97
N ALA A 6 52.54 -14.25 40.77
CA ALA A 6 51.15 -14.44 40.38
C ALA A 6 51.05 -14.52 38.84
N VAL A 7 50.61 -15.67 38.32
CA VAL A 7 50.29 -15.87 36.91
C VAL A 7 48.83 -15.46 36.72
N GLY A 8 48.59 -14.33 36.07
CA GLY A 8 47.26 -13.91 35.63
C GLY A 8 46.83 -14.67 34.37
N LEU A 9 45.75 -15.45 34.45
CA LEU A 9 45.05 -15.97 33.28
C LEU A 9 44.31 -14.82 32.58
N LEU A 10 44.71 -14.50 31.36
CA LEU A 10 43.94 -13.64 30.45
C LEU A 10 42.92 -14.53 29.72
N TRP A 11 41.63 -14.28 29.94
CA TRP A 11 40.58 -14.83 29.08
C TRP A 11 40.56 -14.10 27.73
N PRO A 12 40.42 -14.81 26.60
CA PRO A 12 40.26 -14.17 25.31
C PRO A 12 38.92 -13.45 25.27
N VAL A 13 38.96 -12.12 25.08
CA VAL A 13 37.78 -11.33 24.74
C VAL A 13 37.26 -11.86 23.39
N PRO A 14 35.96 -12.19 23.25
CA PRO A 14 35.43 -12.57 21.95
C PRO A 14 35.59 -11.37 21.02
N VAL A 15 36.37 -11.55 19.97
CA VAL A 15 36.44 -10.60 18.86
C VAL A 15 35.04 -10.60 18.25
N ALA A 16 34.29 -9.53 18.46
CA ALA A 16 33.05 -9.29 17.75
C ALA A 16 33.36 -9.44 16.25
N ALA A 17 32.69 -10.36 15.58
CA ALA A 17 32.75 -10.45 14.13
C ALA A 17 32.41 -9.05 13.59
N ALA A 18 33.33 -8.47 12.81
CA ALA A 18 33.07 -7.22 12.13
C ALA A 18 31.77 -7.40 11.34
N ALA A 19 30.75 -6.61 11.65
CA ALA A 19 29.52 -6.59 10.87
C ALA A 19 29.91 -6.35 9.40
N THR A 20 29.45 -7.24 8.52
CA THR A 20 29.57 -7.03 7.07
C THR A 20 29.06 -5.62 6.78
N PRO A 21 29.80 -4.77 6.05
CA PRO A 21 29.31 -3.44 5.72
C PRO A 21 27.93 -3.59 5.05
N PRO A 22 26.95 -2.74 5.40
CA PRO A 22 25.64 -2.82 4.78
C PRO A 22 25.82 -2.79 3.26
N SER A 23 25.24 -3.77 2.57
CA SER A 23 25.24 -3.77 1.11
C SER A 23 24.68 -2.42 0.62
N GLN A 24 25.09 -1.96 -0.55
CA GLN A 24 24.61 -0.72 -1.16
C GLN A 24 23.99 -1.07 -2.52
N PRO A 25 23.09 -0.23 -3.05
CA PRO A 25 22.62 -0.40 -4.41
C PRO A 25 23.80 -0.34 -5.39
N ALA A 26 23.63 -0.98 -6.55
CA ALA A 26 24.69 -1.06 -7.55
C ALA A 26 25.11 0.35 -8.03
N ALA A 27 26.33 0.77 -7.69
CA ALA A 27 26.81 2.14 -7.87
C ALA A 27 26.86 2.65 -9.33
N CYS A 28 26.71 1.79 -10.33
CA CYS A 28 26.70 2.19 -11.74
C CYS A 28 25.30 2.57 -12.24
N VAL A 29 24.25 2.36 -11.43
CA VAL A 29 22.89 2.75 -11.79
C VAL A 29 22.78 4.28 -11.60
N PRO A 30 22.41 5.03 -12.65
CA PRO A 30 22.35 6.48 -12.56
C PRO A 30 21.13 6.93 -11.74
N PHE A 31 21.03 8.24 -11.50
CA PHE A 31 19.76 8.86 -11.11
C PHE A 31 18.89 9.00 -12.37
N GLY A 32 17.74 8.32 -12.39
CA GLY A 32 16.83 8.25 -13.53
C GLY A 32 15.72 9.31 -13.50
N THR A 33 14.66 9.08 -14.27
CA THR A 33 13.52 10.01 -14.41
C THR A 33 12.21 9.54 -13.78
N ALA A 34 12.23 8.41 -13.06
CA ALA A 34 11.03 7.81 -12.45
C ALA A 34 10.18 8.89 -11.74
N GLN A 35 8.89 8.92 -12.06
CA GLN A 35 7.90 9.89 -11.57
C GLN A 35 8.21 11.38 -11.75
N LEU A 36 9.20 11.80 -12.54
CA LEU A 36 9.42 13.23 -12.78
C LEU A 36 8.20 13.81 -13.52
N PRO A 37 7.44 14.75 -12.90
CA PRO A 37 6.25 15.30 -13.52
C PRO A 37 6.63 16.14 -14.76
N PRO A 38 5.79 16.17 -15.81
CA PRO A 38 4.44 15.60 -15.89
C PRO A 38 4.38 14.13 -16.35
N GLY A 39 5.53 13.44 -16.44
CA GLY A 39 5.63 12.17 -17.15
C GLY A 39 5.36 12.29 -18.66
N ALA A 40 5.47 11.19 -19.39
CA ALA A 40 5.14 11.11 -20.81
C ALA A 40 3.85 10.30 -21.03
N PRO A 41 2.96 10.69 -21.96
CA PRO A 41 1.77 9.90 -22.27
C PRO A 41 2.12 8.46 -22.66
N SER A 42 1.41 7.49 -22.08
CA SER A 42 1.58 6.06 -22.39
C SER A 42 1.15 5.76 -23.83
N GLY A 43 2.09 5.27 -24.66
CA GLY A 43 1.91 5.20 -26.12
C GLY A 43 2.23 3.86 -26.78
N GLY A 44 2.89 2.94 -26.07
CA GLY A 44 3.36 1.67 -26.64
C GLY A 44 4.39 1.87 -27.74
N GLY A 45 5.27 2.86 -27.58
CA GLY A 45 6.31 3.19 -28.55
C GLY A 45 7.22 1.98 -28.85
N ARG A 46 7.76 1.93 -30.07
CA ARG A 46 8.61 0.82 -30.54
C ARG A 46 9.98 1.29 -31.04
N LEU A 47 10.28 2.58 -31.00
CA LEU A 47 11.54 3.12 -31.46
C LEU A 47 12.70 2.58 -30.62
N GLY A 48 13.69 2.00 -31.29
CA GLY A 48 14.85 1.37 -30.66
C GLY A 48 14.67 -0.11 -30.34
N LEU A 49 13.44 -0.65 -30.36
CA LEU A 49 13.19 -2.07 -30.06
C LEU A 49 13.99 -3.02 -30.97
N THR A 50 14.01 -2.76 -32.28
CA THR A 50 14.72 -3.61 -33.25
C THR A 50 16.23 -3.58 -33.09
N ASN A 51 16.76 -2.55 -32.42
CA ASN A 51 18.19 -2.40 -32.14
C ASN A 51 18.61 -3.23 -30.92
N LEU A 52 17.66 -3.68 -30.09
CA LEU A 52 17.95 -4.51 -28.94
C LEU A 52 18.34 -5.93 -29.39
N PRO A 53 19.37 -6.55 -28.79
CA PRO A 53 19.78 -7.90 -29.15
C PRO A 53 18.64 -8.91 -28.94
N VAL A 54 18.48 -9.82 -29.90
CA VAL A 54 17.50 -10.91 -29.80
C VAL A 54 18.00 -11.97 -28.81
N PHE A 55 17.10 -12.44 -27.94
CA PHE A 55 17.35 -13.58 -27.08
C PHE A 55 17.23 -14.88 -27.88
N ALA A 56 18.32 -15.65 -27.95
CA ALA A 56 18.37 -16.90 -28.70
C ALA A 56 18.13 -18.15 -27.83
N GLY A 57 17.89 -17.98 -26.52
CA GLY A 57 17.62 -19.11 -25.61
C GLY A 57 16.22 -19.68 -25.81
N GLN A 58 16.04 -20.96 -25.47
CA GLN A 58 14.76 -21.67 -25.63
C GLN A 58 13.84 -21.58 -24.40
N SER A 59 14.30 -20.98 -23.31
CA SER A 59 13.58 -20.95 -22.02
C SER A 59 12.64 -19.76 -21.84
N ALA A 60 12.54 -18.87 -22.82
CA ALA A 60 11.64 -17.73 -22.73
C ALA A 60 10.17 -18.18 -22.87
N PRO A 61 9.23 -17.60 -22.10
CA PRO A 61 7.84 -18.01 -22.13
C PRO A 61 7.20 -17.72 -23.49
N ALA A 62 6.31 -18.62 -23.92
CA ALA A 62 5.55 -18.43 -25.15
C ALA A 62 4.53 -17.30 -25.03
N SER A 63 3.86 -17.20 -23.87
CA SER A 63 2.93 -16.12 -23.51
C SER A 63 3.10 -15.70 -22.06
N VAL A 64 2.59 -14.51 -21.73
CA VAL A 64 2.63 -13.94 -20.38
C VAL A 64 1.20 -13.56 -19.97
N GLU A 65 0.60 -14.42 -19.15
CA GLU A 65 -0.82 -14.30 -18.75
C GLU A 65 -1.02 -13.84 -17.31
N LEU A 66 -0.01 -13.98 -16.46
CA LEU A 66 -0.04 -13.53 -15.07
C LEU A 66 1.21 -12.69 -14.77
N ARG A 67 1.02 -11.69 -13.91
CA ARG A 67 2.10 -10.90 -13.31
C ARG A 67 2.67 -11.66 -12.11
N THR A 68 3.88 -12.19 -12.28
CA THR A 68 4.65 -12.95 -11.28
C THR A 68 6.05 -12.35 -11.16
N PRO A 69 6.85 -12.73 -10.16
CA PRO A 69 8.23 -12.23 -10.05
C PRO A 69 9.12 -12.46 -11.28
N THR A 70 8.73 -13.34 -12.22
CA THR A 70 9.51 -13.62 -13.44
C THR A 70 8.76 -13.34 -14.74
N THR A 71 7.47 -13.01 -14.70
CA THR A 71 6.67 -12.70 -15.89
C THR A 71 5.80 -11.49 -15.62
N GLN A 72 5.85 -10.49 -16.47
CA GLN A 72 5.19 -9.21 -16.24
C GLN A 72 4.63 -8.66 -17.54
N PHE A 73 3.58 -7.85 -17.48
CA PHE A 73 3.03 -7.19 -18.66
C PHE A 73 2.29 -5.90 -18.29
N ASN A 74 2.33 -4.95 -19.21
CA ASN A 74 1.42 -3.81 -19.23
C ASN A 74 0.56 -3.89 -20.50
N ARG A 75 -0.13 -2.81 -20.87
CA ARG A 75 -0.98 -2.77 -22.06
C ARG A 75 -0.23 -3.03 -23.37
N PHE A 76 1.08 -2.76 -23.42
CA PHE A 76 1.85 -2.65 -24.66
C PHE A 76 2.96 -3.68 -24.82
N SER A 77 3.52 -4.16 -23.70
CA SER A 77 4.75 -4.96 -23.69
C SER A 77 4.64 -6.10 -22.69
N ASP A 78 5.21 -7.24 -23.08
CA ASP A 78 5.51 -8.36 -22.18
C ASP A 78 6.96 -8.22 -21.70
N PHE A 79 7.19 -8.61 -20.45
CA PHE A 79 8.51 -8.74 -19.84
C PHE A 79 8.67 -10.10 -19.19
N ALA A 80 9.87 -10.66 -19.27
CA ALA A 80 10.20 -11.92 -18.62
C ALA A 80 11.62 -11.88 -18.05
N LEU A 81 11.78 -12.39 -16.84
CA LEU A 81 13.08 -12.66 -16.23
C LEU A 81 13.41 -14.14 -16.44
N VAL A 82 14.27 -14.44 -17.42
CA VAL A 82 14.69 -15.80 -17.76
C VAL A 82 16.05 -16.06 -17.15
N GLY A 83 16.09 -16.84 -16.07
CA GLY A 83 17.29 -16.93 -15.24
C GLY A 83 17.56 -15.59 -14.58
N ARG A 84 18.53 -14.83 -15.09
CA ARG A 84 18.85 -13.47 -14.63
C ARG A 84 18.85 -12.44 -15.77
N ASP A 85 18.34 -12.84 -16.94
CA ASP A 85 18.24 -12.00 -18.12
C ASP A 85 16.84 -11.40 -18.19
N LEU A 86 16.75 -10.06 -18.19
CA LEU A 86 15.50 -9.35 -18.38
C LEU A 86 15.21 -9.17 -19.87
N LEU A 87 14.10 -9.73 -20.29
CA LEU A 87 13.66 -9.76 -21.68
C LEU A 87 12.37 -8.96 -21.84
N THR A 88 12.17 -8.43 -23.04
CA THR A 88 10.95 -7.72 -23.46
C THR A 88 10.55 -8.12 -24.86
N ARG A 89 9.27 -7.95 -25.17
CA ARG A 89 8.72 -7.91 -26.52
C ARG A 89 7.41 -7.12 -26.51
N PRO A 90 6.95 -6.63 -27.67
CA PRO A 90 5.60 -6.10 -27.78
C PRO A 90 4.58 -7.16 -27.40
N ARG A 91 3.59 -6.76 -26.60
CA ARG A 91 2.45 -7.61 -26.27
C ARG A 91 1.64 -7.83 -27.54
N SER A 92 1.38 -9.09 -27.84
CA SER A 92 0.58 -9.52 -28.98
C SER A 92 -0.21 -10.77 -28.58
N THR A 93 -1.39 -10.92 -29.17
CA THR A 93 -2.21 -12.12 -28.99
C THR A 93 -2.09 -12.97 -30.26
N GLY A 94 -1.75 -14.25 -30.12
CA GLY A 94 -1.71 -15.21 -31.22
C GLY A 94 -0.34 -15.43 -31.87
N ALA A 95 -0.32 -15.84 -33.13
CA ALA A 95 0.85 -16.38 -33.82
C ALA A 95 1.90 -15.32 -34.25
N ASP A 96 1.59 -14.03 -34.10
CA ASP A 96 2.42 -12.91 -34.56
C ASP A 96 3.39 -12.39 -33.47
N ALA A 97 3.73 -13.23 -32.49
CA ALA A 97 4.62 -12.85 -31.41
C ALA A 97 6.03 -12.53 -31.93
N GLU A 98 6.47 -11.30 -31.70
CA GLU A 98 7.84 -10.88 -31.96
C GLU A 98 8.84 -11.61 -31.06
N PRO A 99 10.09 -11.80 -31.51
CA PRO A 99 11.10 -12.47 -30.69
C PRO A 99 11.41 -11.67 -29.42
N TRP A 100 11.69 -12.40 -28.34
CA TRP A 100 12.20 -11.80 -27.11
C TRP A 100 13.53 -11.09 -27.35
N ARG A 101 13.70 -9.92 -26.73
CA ARG A 101 14.91 -9.10 -26.80
C ARG A 101 15.37 -8.69 -25.42
N TYR A 102 16.68 -8.50 -25.25
CA TYR A 102 17.22 -8.05 -23.96
C TYR A 102 16.80 -6.60 -23.69
N VAL A 103 16.32 -6.34 -22.47
CA VAL A 103 16.07 -4.99 -21.99
C VAL A 103 17.40 -4.26 -21.80
N PRO A 104 17.54 -3.01 -22.30
CA PRO A 104 18.72 -2.19 -22.04
C PRO A 104 18.83 -1.90 -20.54
N MET A 105 19.97 -2.26 -19.94
CA MET A 105 20.24 -2.03 -18.52
C MET A 105 21.71 -1.68 -18.28
N PRO A 106 22.02 -0.95 -17.18
CA PRO A 106 23.38 -0.75 -16.72
C PRO A 106 24.14 -2.07 -16.57
N GLU A 107 25.41 -2.09 -16.94
CA GLU A 107 26.21 -3.33 -16.96
C GLU A 107 26.28 -4.01 -15.58
N CYS A 108 26.32 -3.23 -14.50
CA CYS A 108 26.37 -3.76 -13.15
C CYS A 108 25.07 -4.40 -12.65
N LEU A 109 23.96 -4.31 -13.38
CA LEU A 109 22.70 -5.03 -13.08
C LEU A 109 22.54 -6.32 -13.87
N ARG A 110 23.28 -6.49 -14.97
CA ARG A 110 23.19 -7.69 -15.80
C ARG A 110 23.54 -8.92 -14.98
N GLY A 111 22.68 -9.94 -15.04
CA GLY A 111 22.93 -11.19 -14.33
C GLY A 111 22.80 -11.09 -12.80
N ARG A 112 22.12 -10.08 -12.25
CA ARG A 112 21.90 -9.92 -10.80
C ARG A 112 20.45 -9.89 -10.37
N LEU A 113 19.54 -9.65 -11.30
CA LEU A 113 18.12 -9.52 -10.98
C LEU A 113 17.54 -10.88 -10.61
N ILE A 114 16.72 -10.90 -9.55
CA ILE A 114 16.03 -12.11 -9.06
C ILE A 114 14.51 -12.00 -9.12
N GLY A 115 13.97 -10.80 -9.35
CA GLY A 115 12.54 -10.58 -9.49
C GLY A 115 12.22 -9.26 -10.17
N ILE A 116 11.07 -9.20 -10.81
CA ILE A 116 10.53 -8.02 -11.49
C ILE A 116 9.04 -7.82 -11.18
N SER A 117 8.61 -6.57 -11.19
CA SER A 117 7.20 -6.18 -11.22
C SER A 117 7.01 -4.94 -12.09
N LEU A 118 6.02 -4.97 -12.99
CA LEU A 118 5.71 -3.87 -13.91
C LEU A 118 4.28 -3.43 -13.70
N ASP A 119 4.03 -2.13 -13.61
CA ASP A 119 2.69 -1.56 -13.73
C ASP A 119 2.76 -0.22 -14.47
N ASP A 120 1.78 0.03 -15.34
CA ASP A 120 1.78 1.13 -16.31
C ASP A 120 3.14 1.34 -16.99
N ASP A 121 3.85 2.42 -16.69
CA ASP A 121 5.08 2.86 -17.33
C ASP A 121 6.33 2.67 -16.44
N GLU A 122 6.21 1.98 -15.31
CA GLU A 122 7.35 1.69 -14.44
C GLU A 122 7.51 0.20 -14.20
N LEU A 123 8.76 -0.26 -14.27
CA LEU A 123 9.16 -1.62 -13.91
C LEU A 123 10.14 -1.54 -12.75
N VAL A 124 9.82 -2.20 -11.65
CA VAL A 124 10.77 -2.46 -10.57
C VAL A 124 11.43 -3.81 -10.78
N ALA A 125 12.74 -3.86 -10.54
CA ALA A 125 13.51 -5.07 -10.39
C ALA A 125 14.22 -5.11 -9.04
N ILE A 126 14.46 -6.31 -8.52
CA ILE A 126 15.23 -6.54 -7.29
C ILE A 126 16.47 -7.38 -7.57
N ASP A 127 17.59 -7.08 -6.89
CA ASP A 127 18.80 -7.90 -6.95
C ASP A 127 18.91 -8.95 -5.84
N ASP A 128 19.98 -9.75 -5.86
CA ASP A 128 20.29 -10.78 -4.86
C ASP A 128 20.27 -10.28 -3.40
N ASN A 129 20.50 -8.98 -3.15
CA ASN A 129 20.48 -8.37 -1.83
C ASN A 129 19.15 -7.64 -1.55
N GLY A 130 18.15 -7.78 -2.42
CA GLY A 130 16.85 -7.13 -2.29
C GLY A 130 16.82 -5.64 -2.65
N TRP A 131 17.89 -5.06 -3.22
CA TRP A 131 17.87 -3.65 -3.63
C TRP A 131 16.87 -3.41 -4.76
N ILE A 132 16.06 -2.37 -4.62
CA ILE A 132 15.06 -1.94 -5.59
C ILE A 132 15.74 -1.10 -6.69
N TYR A 133 15.42 -1.39 -7.94
CA TYR A 133 15.81 -0.60 -9.10
C TYR A 133 14.58 -0.36 -9.98
N THR A 134 14.37 0.88 -10.41
CA THR A 134 13.20 1.25 -11.21
C THR A 134 13.65 1.59 -12.62
N MET A 135 13.05 0.92 -13.60
CA MET A 135 13.08 1.33 -15.00
C MET A 135 11.84 2.17 -15.28
N ASP A 136 12.06 3.42 -15.65
CA ASP A 136 11.01 4.34 -16.04
C ASP A 136 10.74 4.25 -17.55
N ASN A 137 9.60 4.78 -17.96
CA ASN A 137 9.11 4.86 -19.33
C ASN A 137 8.82 3.51 -20.04
N ALA A 138 8.46 2.48 -19.29
CA ALA A 138 8.18 1.13 -19.80
C ALA A 138 6.96 1.05 -20.75
N SER A 139 6.14 2.11 -20.83
CA SER A 139 5.01 2.22 -21.76
C SER A 139 5.31 3.12 -22.98
N GLN A 140 6.55 3.65 -23.08
CA GLN A 140 7.02 4.52 -24.15
C GLN A 140 8.10 3.80 -25.00
N ASP A 141 8.71 4.51 -25.95
CA ASP A 141 9.75 3.96 -26.81
C ASP A 141 10.95 3.42 -26.02
N PRO A 142 11.48 2.21 -26.34
CA PRO A 142 12.64 1.64 -25.65
C PRO A 142 13.90 2.52 -25.59
N ILE A 143 14.04 3.49 -26.49
CA ILE A 143 15.13 4.47 -26.44
C ILE A 143 15.04 5.44 -25.25
N LEU A 144 13.87 5.58 -24.63
CA LEU A 144 13.61 6.45 -23.48
C LEU A 144 13.74 5.72 -22.14
N TRP A 145 13.82 4.38 -22.15
CA TRP A 145 13.95 3.60 -20.94
C TRP A 145 15.24 3.95 -20.21
N ASN A 146 15.10 4.28 -18.93
CA ASN A 146 16.21 4.61 -18.06
C ASN A 146 16.00 4.01 -16.69
N TRP A 147 17.09 3.83 -15.96
CA TRP A 147 17.12 3.13 -14.69
C TRP A 147 17.53 4.05 -13.56
N THR A 148 16.97 3.85 -12.38
CA THR A 148 17.38 4.49 -11.14
C THR A 148 17.45 3.49 -10.00
N SER A 149 18.40 3.67 -9.07
CA SER A 149 18.38 3.01 -7.77
C SER A 149 17.81 3.92 -6.68
N ALA A 150 17.67 5.21 -6.98
CA ALA A 150 17.17 6.19 -6.03
C ALA A 150 15.76 5.76 -5.60
N TRP A 151 15.48 5.80 -4.31
CA TRP A 151 14.18 5.42 -3.75
C TRP A 151 14.14 5.87 -2.30
N GLY A 152 13.09 6.61 -1.92
CA GLY A 152 12.83 7.02 -0.55
C GLY A 152 13.02 8.50 -0.27
N SER A 153 12.70 8.85 0.97
CA SER A 153 12.61 10.23 1.43
C SER A 153 13.94 11.02 1.44
N PRO A 154 13.89 12.34 1.18
CA PRO A 154 12.73 13.06 0.65
C PRO A 154 12.58 12.77 -0.84
N LEU A 155 11.39 12.43 -1.33
CA LEU A 155 11.03 12.50 -2.76
C LEU A 155 12.10 11.94 -3.72
N TRP A 156 12.45 10.65 -3.63
CA TRP A 156 13.51 9.97 -4.39
C TRP A 156 14.96 10.35 -4.06
N PHE A 157 15.26 11.28 -3.15
CA PHE A 157 16.64 11.70 -2.89
C PHE A 157 17.47 10.70 -2.06
N ALA A 158 16.87 9.66 -1.51
CA ALA A 158 17.61 8.57 -0.89
C ALA A 158 18.31 7.68 -1.94
N PRO A 159 19.51 7.15 -1.66
CA PRO A 159 20.33 6.42 -2.63
C PRO A 159 19.72 5.07 -3.07
N GLY A 160 18.78 4.56 -2.30
CA GLY A 160 17.94 3.40 -2.62
C GLY A 160 17.28 2.80 -1.39
N GLN A 161 16.41 1.82 -1.64
CA GLN A 161 15.69 1.05 -0.63
C GLN A 161 15.79 -0.44 -0.95
N GLN A 162 15.78 -1.30 0.08
CA GLN A 162 15.59 -2.74 -0.09
C GLN A 162 14.10 -3.08 -0.02
N LEU A 163 13.68 -4.12 -0.73
CA LEU A 163 12.32 -4.65 -0.66
C LEU A 163 11.93 -4.90 0.81
N PRO A 164 10.77 -4.41 1.28
CA PRO A 164 10.34 -4.68 2.65
C PRO A 164 10.12 -6.18 2.88
N GLY A 165 10.59 -6.69 4.03
CA GLY A 165 10.48 -8.09 4.42
C GLY A 165 11.59 -9.00 3.89
N GLU A 166 11.45 -10.30 4.13
CA GLU A 166 12.37 -11.30 3.57
C GLU A 166 11.99 -11.57 2.11
N ASN A 167 12.98 -11.59 1.22
CA ASN A 167 12.83 -11.79 -0.24
C ASN A 167 11.91 -12.99 -0.56
N GLY A 168 10.63 -12.73 -0.76
CA GLY A 168 9.59 -13.74 -0.96
C GLY A 168 8.57 -13.30 -2.01
N ASN A 169 7.86 -14.25 -2.61
CA ASN A 169 6.96 -14.06 -3.76
C ASN A 169 5.66 -13.27 -3.47
N GLY A 170 5.70 -12.33 -2.53
CA GLY A 170 4.55 -11.58 -2.03
C GLY A 170 4.68 -10.07 -2.23
N TRP A 171 5.33 -9.61 -3.28
CA TRP A 171 5.43 -8.17 -3.58
C TRP A 171 4.99 -7.86 -5.00
N ALA A 172 4.52 -6.64 -5.21
CA ALA A 172 4.16 -6.14 -6.52
C ALA A 172 4.33 -4.63 -6.58
N LEU A 173 4.65 -4.12 -7.76
CA LEU A 173 4.57 -2.71 -8.09
C LEU A 173 3.13 -2.36 -8.47
N SER A 174 2.64 -1.25 -7.94
CA SER A 174 1.38 -0.62 -8.30
C SER A 174 1.63 0.84 -8.66
N VAL A 175 1.23 1.24 -9.86
CA VAL A 175 1.32 2.61 -10.37
C VAL A 175 -0.06 3.02 -10.86
N SER A 176 -0.60 4.10 -10.31
CA SER A 176 -1.68 4.86 -10.95
C SER A 176 -1.08 6.11 -11.58
N SER A 177 -1.25 6.29 -12.90
CA SER A 177 -0.77 7.50 -13.59
C SER A 177 -1.93 8.34 -14.17
N PRO A 178 -1.69 9.64 -14.46
CA PRO A 178 -2.67 10.48 -15.15
C PRO A 178 -2.90 10.07 -16.62
N TRP A 179 -2.10 9.13 -17.16
CA TRP A 179 -2.15 8.74 -18.56
C TRP A 179 -2.87 7.40 -18.78
N ASP A 180 -2.58 6.38 -17.95
CA ASP A 180 -3.21 5.05 -18.10
C ASP A 180 -4.47 4.93 -17.25
N ASN A 181 -4.38 5.13 -15.94
CA ASN A 181 -5.54 4.98 -15.03
C ASN A 181 -6.40 6.24 -14.96
N GLN A 182 -5.78 7.42 -14.98
CA GLN A 182 -6.37 8.77 -14.99
C GLN A 182 -7.12 9.17 -13.72
N THR A 183 -7.90 8.26 -13.15
CA THR A 183 -8.81 8.53 -12.04
C THR A 183 -8.90 7.38 -11.06
N PHE A 184 -9.27 7.71 -9.82
CA PHE A 184 -9.57 6.77 -8.73
C PHE A 184 -10.90 7.14 -8.06
N THR A 185 -11.38 6.31 -7.11
CA THR A 185 -12.59 6.60 -6.33
C THR A 185 -12.36 6.65 -4.83
N ASP A 186 -13.05 7.57 -4.16
CA ASP A 186 -13.16 7.59 -2.70
C ASP A 186 -14.18 6.54 -2.18
N ILE A 187 -14.35 6.45 -0.85
CA ILE A 187 -15.29 5.52 -0.21
C ILE A 187 -16.75 5.73 -0.63
N ALA A 188 -17.12 6.94 -1.07
CA ALA A 188 -18.45 7.26 -1.54
C ALA A 188 -18.62 7.03 -3.05
N GLY A 189 -17.61 6.49 -3.73
CA GLY A 189 -17.61 6.22 -5.16
C GLY A 189 -17.46 7.47 -6.02
N ARG A 190 -17.00 8.60 -5.48
CA ARG A 190 -16.73 9.81 -6.27
C ARG A 190 -15.43 9.67 -7.02
N ILE A 191 -15.40 10.20 -8.23
CA ILE A 191 -14.22 10.23 -9.09
C ILE A 191 -13.27 11.33 -8.63
N HIS A 192 -11.98 10.99 -8.54
CA HIS A 192 -10.85 11.88 -8.26
C HIS A 192 -9.75 11.66 -9.30
N TYR A 193 -8.90 12.65 -9.52
CA TYR A 193 -7.86 12.59 -10.55
C TYR A 193 -6.52 12.17 -9.98
N VAL A 194 -5.83 11.30 -10.70
CA VAL A 194 -4.45 10.94 -10.37
C VAL A 194 -3.55 12.16 -10.59
N GLY A 195 -2.68 12.44 -9.62
CA GLY A 195 -1.73 13.55 -9.68
C GLY A 195 -0.63 13.38 -10.74
N LEU A 196 0.04 14.48 -11.10
CA LEU A 196 1.14 14.45 -12.08
C LEU A 196 2.38 13.69 -11.59
N GLY A 197 2.53 13.53 -10.28
CA GLY A 197 3.57 12.70 -9.66
C GLY A 197 3.27 11.20 -9.69
N LYS A 198 2.14 10.79 -10.30
CA LYS A 198 1.57 9.44 -10.22
C LYS A 198 1.25 9.07 -8.76
N MET A 199 0.74 7.87 -8.54
CA MET A 199 0.60 7.26 -7.22
C MET A 199 1.30 5.91 -7.30
N THR A 200 2.44 5.74 -6.63
CA THR A 200 3.24 4.52 -6.75
C THR A 200 3.55 3.93 -5.40
N MET A 201 3.22 2.66 -5.29
CA MET A 201 3.56 1.87 -4.12
C MET A 201 4.13 0.53 -4.55
N LEU A 202 5.00 0.01 -3.70
CA LEU A 202 5.53 -1.33 -3.78
C LEU A 202 5.13 -2.11 -2.52
N PRO A 203 3.86 -2.58 -2.44
CA PRO A 203 3.43 -3.45 -1.36
C PRO A 203 4.18 -4.78 -1.38
N ALA A 204 4.51 -5.26 -0.18
CA ALA A 204 5.15 -6.54 0.10
C ALA A 204 4.50 -7.21 1.32
N LEU A 205 4.32 -8.53 1.24
CA LEU A 205 3.92 -9.36 2.38
C LEU A 205 5.08 -9.45 3.36
N THR A 206 4.82 -9.09 4.61
CA THR A 206 5.80 -9.15 5.71
C THR A 206 5.25 -9.97 6.88
N GLY A 207 6.11 -10.25 7.87
CA GLY A 207 5.76 -11.11 9.00
C GLY A 207 5.43 -12.54 8.55
N ASP A 208 4.28 -13.08 8.97
CA ASP A 208 3.78 -14.39 8.55
C ASP A 208 2.77 -14.32 7.39
N GLY A 209 2.77 -13.19 6.65
CA GLY A 209 1.82 -12.88 5.60
C GLY A 209 0.58 -12.11 6.08
N SER A 210 0.49 -11.79 7.38
CA SER A 210 -0.60 -10.97 7.92
C SER A 210 -0.40 -9.46 7.74
N ARG A 211 0.82 -9.03 7.42
CA ARG A 211 1.20 -7.62 7.27
C ARG A 211 1.48 -7.31 5.80
N ILE A 212 1.16 -6.10 5.40
CA ILE A 212 1.39 -5.60 4.04
C ILE A 212 2.09 -4.25 4.17
N THR A 213 3.41 -4.31 4.26
CA THR A 213 4.30 -3.14 4.26
C THR A 213 4.43 -2.63 2.83
N PHE A 214 4.51 -1.33 2.62
CA PHE A 214 4.81 -0.79 1.30
C PHE A 214 5.99 0.15 1.33
N ALA A 215 6.80 0.07 0.27
CA ALA A 215 7.76 1.09 -0.06
C ALA A 215 7.09 2.09 -1.02
N ASP A 216 7.31 3.37 -0.76
CA ASP A 216 6.88 4.48 -1.61
C ASP A 216 8.11 5.36 -1.81
N PRO A 217 8.39 5.80 -3.03
CA PRO A 217 9.64 6.50 -3.32
C PRO A 217 9.74 7.88 -2.64
N TRP A 218 8.66 8.41 -2.08
CA TRP A 218 8.63 9.70 -1.38
C TRP A 218 8.76 9.54 0.14
N LEU A 219 8.48 8.34 0.67
CA LEU A 219 8.44 8.05 2.10
C LEU A 219 9.79 7.55 2.64
N PRO A 220 10.04 7.61 3.96
CA PRO A 220 11.27 7.11 4.56
C PRO A 220 11.45 5.61 4.36
N ASN A 221 12.71 5.20 4.19
CA ASN A 221 13.10 3.80 4.02
C ASN A 221 13.20 3.11 5.39
N ASP A 222 12.09 3.00 6.10
CA ASP A 222 12.03 2.50 7.49
C ASP A 222 10.99 1.38 7.72
N ASP A 223 10.36 0.90 6.64
CA ASP A 223 9.35 -0.18 6.61
C ASP A 223 8.11 0.06 7.50
N SER A 224 7.88 1.29 7.93
CA SER A 224 6.85 1.59 8.93
C SER A 224 5.44 1.81 8.39
N TYR A 225 5.28 2.02 7.09
CA TYR A 225 3.97 2.21 6.45
C TYR A 225 3.39 0.90 5.95
N GLU A 226 2.08 0.77 6.14
CA GLU A 226 1.35 -0.44 5.78
C GLU A 226 -0.02 -0.10 5.19
N ILE A 227 -0.48 -0.94 4.26
CA ILE A 227 -1.84 -0.89 3.75
C ILE A 227 -2.83 -1.33 4.85
N GLY A 228 -2.38 -2.25 5.72
CA GLY A 228 -3.22 -3.00 6.65
C GLY A 228 -3.94 -4.14 5.93
N GLY A 229 -3.82 -5.37 6.46
CA GLY A 229 -4.41 -6.58 5.85
C GLY A 229 -5.92 -6.74 6.10
N PRO A 230 -6.60 -7.66 5.39
CA PRO A 230 -8.02 -7.98 5.65
C PRO A 230 -8.26 -8.44 7.09
N LEU A 231 -9.53 -8.36 7.52
CA LEU A 231 -9.98 -8.80 8.85
C LEU A 231 -9.19 -8.15 10.00
N GLY A 232 -9.01 -6.83 9.90
CA GLY A 232 -8.30 -6.02 10.89
C GLY A 232 -6.80 -6.31 10.96
N GLY A 233 -6.15 -6.57 9.82
CA GLY A 233 -4.70 -6.86 9.77
C GLY A 233 -4.31 -8.27 10.18
N ARG A 234 -5.27 -9.20 10.25
CA ARG A 234 -5.05 -10.56 10.78
C ARG A 234 -5.08 -11.64 9.72
N PHE A 235 -5.58 -11.35 8.52
CA PHE A 235 -5.65 -12.30 7.43
C PHE A 235 -4.25 -12.66 6.91
N LYS A 236 -3.87 -13.95 6.99
CA LYS A 236 -2.56 -14.43 6.54
C LYS A 236 -2.56 -14.73 5.04
N SER A 237 -2.01 -13.82 4.27
CA SER A 237 -1.85 -13.93 2.83
C SER A 237 -0.63 -14.79 2.49
N ILE A 238 -0.73 -15.60 1.44
CA ILE A 238 0.40 -16.36 0.86
C ILE A 238 0.80 -15.81 -0.52
N SER A 239 0.01 -14.87 -1.05
CA SER A 239 0.18 -14.32 -2.39
C SER A 239 -0.35 -12.91 -2.43
N LEU A 240 0.34 -12.05 -3.18
CA LEU A 240 0.00 -10.64 -3.37
C LEU A 240 0.25 -10.26 -4.83
N SER A 241 -0.65 -9.46 -5.38
CA SER A 241 -0.47 -8.73 -6.64
C SER A 241 -1.06 -7.33 -6.47
N ALA A 242 -0.54 -6.34 -7.19
CA ALA A 242 -1.04 -4.98 -7.11
C ALA A 242 -0.99 -4.27 -8.46
N ALA A 243 -1.98 -3.44 -8.79
CA ALA A 243 -2.01 -2.64 -10.01
C ALA A 243 -2.93 -1.43 -9.87
N GLY A 244 -2.50 -0.24 -10.31
CA GLY A 244 -3.30 0.97 -10.32
C GLY A 244 -4.01 1.20 -8.99
N SER A 245 -3.22 1.18 -7.91
CA SER A 245 -3.62 1.33 -6.49
C SER A 245 -4.62 0.27 -5.98
N THR A 246 -4.79 -0.84 -6.72
CA THR A 246 -5.58 -2.01 -6.27
C THR A 246 -4.64 -3.10 -5.82
N THR A 247 -4.69 -3.46 -4.53
CA THR A 247 -3.98 -4.63 -3.97
C THR A 247 -4.92 -5.84 -3.97
N PHE A 248 -4.40 -7.00 -4.36
CA PHE A 248 -5.10 -8.28 -4.42
C PHE A 248 -4.30 -9.32 -3.63
N VAL A 249 -4.93 -9.95 -2.64
CA VAL A 249 -4.30 -10.96 -1.77
C VAL A 249 -5.11 -12.24 -1.69
N MET A 250 -4.43 -13.34 -1.35
CA MET A 250 -5.05 -14.66 -1.17
C MET A 250 -4.40 -15.44 -0.03
N ASN A 251 -5.19 -16.17 0.77
CA ASN A 251 -4.68 -17.10 1.79
C ASN A 251 -4.47 -18.53 1.26
N ARG A 252 -4.01 -19.42 2.13
CA ARG A 252 -3.80 -20.85 1.84
C ARG A 252 -5.05 -21.65 1.49
N TYR A 253 -6.25 -21.07 1.64
CA TYR A 253 -7.53 -21.70 1.32
C TYR A 253 -8.19 -21.06 0.09
N GLY A 254 -7.52 -20.17 -0.62
CA GLY A 254 -8.11 -19.51 -1.79
C GLY A 254 -9.16 -18.46 -1.44
N ASP A 255 -9.28 -18.04 -0.18
CA ASP A 255 -10.03 -16.83 0.16
C ASP A 255 -9.24 -15.62 -0.31
N MET A 256 -9.94 -14.65 -0.90
CA MET A 256 -9.34 -13.65 -1.75
C MET A 256 -9.92 -12.28 -1.42
N TYR A 257 -9.07 -11.27 -1.29
CA TYR A 257 -9.52 -9.91 -0.99
C TYR A 257 -8.83 -8.90 -1.88
N THR A 258 -9.56 -7.86 -2.25
CA THR A 258 -9.01 -6.71 -2.96
C THR A 258 -9.25 -5.43 -2.19
N ARG A 259 -8.34 -4.47 -2.30
CA ARG A 259 -8.51 -3.14 -1.73
C ARG A 259 -7.95 -2.08 -2.65
N SER A 260 -8.73 -1.02 -2.88
CA SER A 260 -8.23 0.21 -3.51
C SER A 260 -7.63 1.08 -2.41
N PHE A 261 -6.31 1.23 -2.42
CA PHE A 261 -5.57 1.98 -1.43
C PHE A 261 -4.30 2.54 -2.07
N ASP A 262 -4.00 3.79 -1.74
CA ASP A 262 -2.74 4.45 -2.04
C ASP A 262 -2.43 5.47 -0.92
N PHE A 263 -1.17 5.79 -0.70
CA PHE A 263 -0.77 6.84 0.24
C PHE A 263 -1.53 8.15 -0.06
N ASP A 264 -1.59 8.53 -1.34
CA ASP A 264 -2.23 9.76 -1.81
C ASP A 264 -3.77 9.74 -1.75
N SER A 265 -4.38 8.55 -1.77
CA SER A 265 -5.84 8.41 -1.78
C SER A 265 -6.44 8.11 -0.40
N SER A 266 -5.58 7.86 0.61
CA SER A 266 -6.00 7.29 1.90
C SER A 266 -6.11 8.30 3.05
N GLY A 267 -5.81 9.57 2.82
CA GLY A 267 -5.79 10.60 3.88
C GLY A 267 -4.41 10.90 4.45
N SER A 268 -3.36 10.31 3.86
CA SER A 268 -1.99 10.40 4.37
C SER A 268 -1.19 11.56 3.76
N ASP A 269 -1.53 12.01 2.55
CA ASP A 269 -0.83 13.10 1.86
C ASP A 269 -1.62 14.42 1.80
N SER A 270 -1.70 15.12 2.93
CA SER A 270 -2.39 16.43 3.02
C SER A 270 -1.61 17.60 2.41
N VAL A 271 -0.41 17.36 1.87
CA VAL A 271 0.38 18.40 1.19
C VAL A 271 -0.18 18.63 -0.21
N PHE A 272 -0.52 17.55 -0.92
CA PHE A 272 -0.92 17.61 -2.33
C PHE A 272 -2.39 17.30 -2.58
N PHE A 273 -3.14 16.85 -1.56
CA PHE A 273 -4.56 16.49 -1.69
C PHE A 273 -5.43 17.07 -0.57
N ARG A 274 -6.74 17.16 -0.83
CA ARG A 274 -7.75 17.59 0.16
C ARG A 274 -8.59 16.41 0.59
N TYR A 275 -8.73 16.22 1.89
CA TYR A 275 -9.53 15.14 2.46
C TYR A 275 -10.64 15.67 3.36
N SER A 276 -11.68 14.86 3.56
CA SER A 276 -12.74 15.16 4.52
C SER A 276 -13.34 13.91 5.12
N TRP A 277 -13.53 13.90 6.43
CA TRP A 277 -14.36 12.91 7.12
C TRP A 277 -15.85 13.16 6.90
N ASP A 278 -16.24 14.41 6.64
CA ASP A 278 -17.64 14.76 6.39
C ASP A 278 -18.11 14.28 5.01
N SER A 279 -19.39 13.98 4.91
CA SER A 279 -20.02 13.67 3.62
C SER A 279 -19.86 14.82 2.62
N GLN A 280 -19.38 14.51 1.41
CA GLN A 280 -19.28 15.48 0.30
C GLN A 280 -20.45 15.38 -0.70
N ALA A 281 -21.59 14.78 -0.33
CA ALA A 281 -22.71 14.52 -1.25
C ALA A 281 -23.30 15.78 -1.91
N GLY A 282 -23.13 16.97 -1.31
CA GLY A 282 -23.59 18.25 -1.85
C GLY A 282 -22.59 18.97 -2.75
N LYS A 283 -21.41 18.39 -3.00
CA LYS A 283 -20.35 19.04 -3.79
C LYS A 283 -20.10 18.28 -5.10
N PRO A 284 -19.86 18.97 -6.22
CA PRO A 284 -19.48 18.34 -7.47
C PRO A 284 -18.07 17.75 -7.40
N THR A 285 -17.84 16.67 -8.14
CA THR A 285 -16.48 16.20 -8.49
C THR A 285 -15.74 17.31 -9.25
N ALA A 286 -14.47 17.52 -8.90
CA ALA A 286 -13.62 18.46 -9.62
C ALA A 286 -13.45 18.02 -11.09
N PRO A 287 -13.33 18.93 -12.05
CA PRO A 287 -13.13 18.56 -13.46
C PRO A 287 -11.69 18.10 -13.79
N ASN A 288 -10.73 18.31 -12.88
CA ASN A 288 -9.33 17.92 -13.00
C ASN A 288 -8.60 18.15 -11.66
N ILE A 289 -7.37 17.64 -11.55
CA ILE A 289 -6.53 17.73 -10.34
C ILE A 289 -6.26 19.18 -9.88
N VAL A 290 -6.12 20.14 -10.80
CA VAL A 290 -5.84 21.55 -10.44
C VAL A 290 -7.04 22.17 -9.72
N ALA A 291 -8.24 21.93 -10.24
CA ALA A 291 -9.48 22.37 -9.61
C ALA A 291 -9.71 21.63 -8.28
N GLU A 292 -9.37 20.34 -8.20
CA GLU A 292 -9.50 19.54 -6.98
C GLU A 292 -8.68 20.11 -5.82
N LEU A 293 -7.46 20.57 -6.11
CA LEU A 293 -6.55 21.16 -5.14
C LEU A 293 -6.97 22.57 -4.71
N LEU A 294 -7.41 23.42 -5.65
CA LEU A 294 -7.59 24.86 -5.42
C LEU A 294 -9.03 25.29 -5.18
N ASP A 295 -10.01 24.62 -5.78
CA ASP A 295 -11.43 24.99 -5.71
C ASP A 295 -12.16 24.21 -4.61
N ARG A 296 -12.36 24.89 -3.48
CA ARG A 296 -13.04 24.32 -2.30
C ARG A 296 -14.54 24.10 -2.48
N SER A 297 -15.14 24.60 -3.57
CA SER A 297 -16.52 24.29 -3.94
C SER A 297 -16.68 22.87 -4.47
N THR A 298 -15.59 22.23 -4.90
CA THR A 298 -15.57 20.82 -5.31
C THR A 298 -15.40 19.88 -4.11
N ALA A 299 -15.81 18.62 -4.29
CA ALA A 299 -15.66 17.57 -3.28
C ALA A 299 -14.18 17.33 -2.96
N ALA A 300 -13.85 17.22 -1.67
CA ALA A 300 -12.59 16.64 -1.21
C ALA A 300 -12.68 15.10 -1.27
N ILE A 301 -11.53 14.41 -1.20
CA ILE A 301 -11.49 12.95 -1.07
C ILE A 301 -12.15 12.56 0.25
N GLN A 302 -13.23 11.79 0.21
CA GLN A 302 -13.93 11.39 1.43
C GLN A 302 -13.21 10.23 2.13
N LEU A 303 -12.98 10.40 3.42
CA LEU A 303 -12.39 9.41 4.32
C LEU A 303 -13.48 8.63 5.10
N PRO A 304 -13.16 7.45 5.68
CA PRO A 304 -11.88 6.72 5.59
C PRO A 304 -11.58 6.17 4.19
N ALA A 305 -10.35 5.72 3.96
CA ALA A 305 -10.00 4.97 2.75
C ALA A 305 -10.89 3.72 2.59
N PRO A 306 -11.20 3.28 1.35
CA PRO A 306 -11.94 2.05 1.09
C PRO A 306 -11.39 0.83 1.84
N ASP A 307 -12.28 -0.02 2.35
CA ASP A 307 -11.92 -1.25 3.05
C ASP A 307 -11.71 -2.42 2.08
N TRP A 308 -11.24 -3.54 2.59
CA TRP A 308 -11.08 -4.79 1.85
C TRP A 308 -12.43 -5.36 1.41
N ILE A 309 -12.49 -5.73 0.12
CA ILE A 309 -13.64 -6.40 -0.50
C ILE A 309 -13.31 -7.87 -0.67
N HIS A 310 -14.11 -8.75 -0.06
CA HIS A 310 -14.01 -10.19 -0.25
C HIS A 310 -14.43 -10.57 -1.68
N GLN A 311 -13.61 -11.37 -2.34
CA GLN A 311 -13.84 -11.87 -3.69
C GLN A 311 -14.49 -13.26 -3.63
N PRO A 312 -15.40 -13.57 -4.57
CA PRO A 312 -16.06 -14.87 -4.62
C PRO A 312 -15.06 -16.00 -4.84
N LYS A 313 -15.36 -17.17 -4.30
CA LYS A 313 -14.58 -18.39 -4.52
C LYS A 313 -14.52 -18.76 -6.00
N ILE A 314 -13.37 -19.26 -6.42
CA ILE A 314 -13.21 -19.89 -7.74
C ILE A 314 -13.79 -21.31 -7.68
N PRO A 315 -14.63 -21.73 -8.64
CA PRO A 315 -15.30 -23.03 -8.61
C PRO A 315 -14.41 -24.20 -9.09
N GLY A 316 -13.09 -24.12 -8.95
CA GLY A 316 -12.15 -25.14 -9.43
C GLY A 316 -10.78 -25.10 -8.76
N GLU A 317 -9.82 -25.83 -9.33
CA GLU A 317 -8.46 -25.89 -8.80
C GLU A 317 -7.71 -24.58 -9.10
N ILE A 318 -6.98 -24.08 -8.11
CA ILE A 318 -6.17 -22.86 -8.22
C ILE A 318 -4.77 -23.07 -7.61
N THR A 319 -3.90 -22.10 -7.88
CA THR A 319 -2.54 -22.03 -7.32
C THR A 319 -2.29 -20.66 -6.68
N SER A 320 -1.14 -20.50 -6.04
CA SER A 320 -0.66 -19.25 -5.45
C SER A 320 -0.34 -18.14 -6.46
N ALA A 321 -0.33 -18.41 -7.77
CA ALA A 321 -0.07 -17.37 -8.77
C ALA A 321 -1.36 -16.57 -9.04
N ILE A 322 -1.40 -15.34 -8.51
CA ILE A 322 -2.50 -14.39 -8.68
C ILE A 322 -1.99 -13.14 -9.40
N SER A 323 -2.88 -12.45 -10.11
CA SER A 323 -2.57 -11.22 -10.82
C SER A 323 -3.77 -10.28 -10.76
N VAL A 324 -3.53 -9.01 -10.48
CA VAL A 324 -4.43 -7.91 -10.86
C VAL A 324 -3.72 -7.06 -11.91
N ASN A 325 -4.44 -6.57 -12.91
CA ASN A 325 -3.86 -5.69 -13.92
C ASN A 325 -4.88 -4.67 -14.43
N SER A 326 -4.39 -3.48 -14.79
CA SER A 326 -5.16 -2.44 -15.46
C SER A 326 -5.55 -2.91 -16.87
N ILE A 327 -6.82 -2.71 -17.24
CA ILE A 327 -7.34 -3.00 -18.59
C ILE A 327 -7.79 -1.73 -19.31
N GLY A 328 -7.70 -0.56 -18.66
CA GLY A 328 -7.99 0.73 -19.26
C GLY A 328 -8.17 1.84 -18.20
N PRO A 329 -8.58 3.04 -18.65
CA PRO A 329 -8.79 4.19 -17.78
C PRO A 329 -9.93 4.01 -16.79
N GLY A 330 -9.69 4.36 -15.53
CA GLY A 330 -10.67 4.42 -14.46
C GLY A 330 -10.42 3.44 -13.30
N PRO A 331 -11.06 3.69 -12.14
CA PRO A 331 -10.85 2.96 -10.88
C PRO A 331 -11.26 1.48 -10.95
N GLY A 332 -12.30 1.15 -11.71
CA GLY A 332 -12.85 -0.21 -11.80
C GLY A 332 -12.30 -1.03 -12.98
N GLN A 333 -11.46 -0.44 -13.83
CA GLN A 333 -10.93 -1.11 -15.03
C GLN A 333 -9.74 -1.99 -14.65
N ARG A 334 -10.03 -3.04 -13.87
CA ARG A 334 -9.07 -4.05 -13.44
C ARG A 334 -9.61 -5.45 -13.74
N GLU A 335 -8.73 -6.32 -14.19
CA GLU A 335 -8.98 -7.75 -14.29
C GLU A 335 -8.23 -8.46 -13.17
N LEU A 336 -8.90 -9.41 -12.51
CA LEU A 336 -8.29 -10.36 -11.58
C LEU A 336 -8.05 -11.65 -12.35
N ARG A 337 -6.87 -12.25 -12.18
CA ARG A 337 -6.52 -13.57 -12.71
C ARG A 337 -5.93 -14.44 -11.61
N VAL A 338 -6.22 -15.73 -11.64
CA VAL A 338 -5.68 -16.74 -10.74
C VAL A 338 -5.34 -17.98 -11.55
N GLU A 339 -4.08 -18.40 -11.54
CA GLU A 339 -3.67 -19.62 -12.23
C GLU A 339 -4.39 -20.83 -11.62
N GLY A 340 -4.85 -21.73 -12.49
CA GLY A 340 -5.58 -22.91 -12.03
C GLY A 340 -5.78 -23.96 -13.10
N ARG A 341 -6.70 -24.88 -12.81
CA ARG A 341 -7.09 -25.95 -13.73
C ARG A 341 -8.61 -26.10 -13.74
N ARG A 342 -9.11 -26.50 -14.91
CA ARG A 342 -10.49 -26.91 -15.12
C ARG A 342 -10.50 -28.13 -16.03
N ASP A 343 -11.17 -29.19 -15.58
CA ASP A 343 -11.34 -30.44 -16.34
C ASP A 343 -10.00 -31.02 -16.88
N GLY A 344 -8.93 -30.90 -16.09
CA GLY A 344 -7.59 -31.37 -16.42
C GLY A 344 -6.74 -30.45 -17.32
N ALA A 345 -7.29 -29.35 -17.84
CA ALA A 345 -6.54 -28.35 -18.60
C ALA A 345 -5.92 -27.29 -17.69
N THR A 346 -4.69 -26.82 -18.01
CA THR A 346 -4.07 -25.68 -17.32
C THR A 346 -4.45 -24.36 -17.97
N GLY A 347 -4.53 -23.32 -17.15
CA GLY A 347 -4.99 -22.01 -17.57
C GLY A 347 -5.07 -21.06 -16.39
N PHE A 348 -5.93 -20.05 -16.52
CA PHE A 348 -6.23 -19.14 -15.43
C PHE A 348 -7.73 -18.85 -15.37
N TRP A 349 -8.20 -18.70 -14.14
CA TRP A 349 -9.49 -18.13 -13.84
C TRP A 349 -9.39 -16.62 -13.90
N HIS A 350 -10.37 -15.94 -14.47
CA HIS A 350 -10.39 -14.49 -14.53
C HIS A 350 -11.78 -13.90 -14.39
N LYS A 351 -11.83 -12.66 -13.95
CA LYS A 351 -13.02 -11.82 -13.90
C LYS A 351 -12.64 -10.36 -13.81
N ASN A 352 -13.56 -9.47 -14.19
CA ASN A 352 -13.41 -8.05 -13.85
C ASN A 352 -13.51 -7.87 -12.32
N LEU A 353 -12.87 -6.83 -11.78
CA LEU A 353 -12.74 -6.59 -10.33
C LEU A 353 -14.07 -6.75 -9.57
N THR A 354 -15.15 -6.18 -10.10
CA THR A 354 -16.48 -6.17 -9.47
C THR A 354 -17.44 -7.25 -10.01
N ALA A 355 -17.01 -8.05 -11.00
CA ALA A 355 -17.86 -9.12 -11.53
C ALA A 355 -18.03 -10.24 -10.48
N PRO A 356 -19.22 -10.87 -10.41
CA PRO A 356 -19.50 -11.91 -9.42
C PRO A 356 -18.96 -13.29 -9.81
N ASP A 357 -18.80 -13.54 -11.11
CA ASP A 357 -18.50 -14.88 -11.63
C ASP A 357 -17.09 -14.96 -12.21
N TRP A 358 -16.47 -16.14 -12.07
CA TRP A 358 -15.17 -16.46 -12.64
C TRP A 358 -15.32 -17.24 -13.95
N GLU A 359 -14.56 -16.83 -14.95
CA GLU A 359 -14.39 -17.54 -16.23
C GLU A 359 -13.04 -18.24 -16.27
N PHE A 360 -12.88 -19.28 -17.10
CA PHE A 360 -11.62 -20.00 -17.23
C PHE A 360 -11.10 -19.92 -18.67
N THR A 361 -9.86 -19.44 -18.82
CA THR A 361 -9.14 -19.43 -20.09
C THR A 361 -8.04 -20.48 -20.05
N ARG A 362 -8.13 -21.46 -20.96
CA ARG A 362 -7.11 -22.49 -21.15
C ARG A 362 -5.87 -21.91 -21.85
N THR A 363 -4.69 -22.23 -21.34
CA THR A 363 -3.41 -21.79 -21.93
C THR A 363 -2.46 -22.94 -22.24
N ASP A 364 -2.65 -24.10 -21.59
CA ASP A 364 -1.71 -25.22 -21.60
C ASP A 364 -0.28 -24.86 -21.17
N ALA A 365 -0.12 -23.70 -20.51
CA ALA A 365 1.17 -23.22 -20.01
C ALA A 365 1.65 -24.07 -18.83
N ALA A 366 2.97 -24.04 -18.61
CA ALA A 366 3.57 -24.59 -17.41
C ALA A 366 3.08 -23.83 -16.17
N ARG A 367 2.91 -24.57 -15.07
CA ARG A 367 2.47 -24.02 -13.80
C ARG A 367 3.49 -23.03 -13.24
N LEU A 368 3.02 -21.86 -12.79
CA LEU A 368 3.80 -20.78 -12.19
C LEU A 368 3.73 -20.82 -10.65
N GLY A 369 2.56 -21.13 -10.08
CA GLY A 369 2.29 -21.13 -8.64
C GLY A 369 2.32 -22.52 -7.98
N THR A 370 2.15 -22.54 -6.66
CA THR A 370 1.97 -23.79 -5.89
C THR A 370 0.47 -24.08 -5.69
N PRO A 371 0.02 -25.34 -5.72
CA PRO A 371 -1.40 -25.64 -5.57
C PRO A 371 -1.97 -25.20 -4.21
N VAL A 372 -3.22 -24.75 -4.21
CA VAL A 372 -3.96 -24.21 -3.05
C VAL A 372 -5.22 -25.04 -2.81
N ASP A 373 -5.61 -25.23 -1.53
CA ASP A 373 -6.69 -26.14 -1.11
C ASP A 373 -8.07 -25.78 -1.71
N ASN A 374 -8.38 -24.47 -1.77
CA ASN A 374 -9.59 -23.87 -2.35
C ASN A 374 -10.91 -24.64 -2.13
N PRO A 375 -11.31 -24.90 -0.86
CA PRO A 375 -12.65 -25.39 -0.58
C PRO A 375 -13.72 -24.37 -1.04
N SER A 376 -14.93 -24.85 -1.33
CA SER A 376 -16.03 -23.99 -1.78
C SER A 376 -16.57 -23.02 -0.72
N ALA A 377 -16.27 -23.27 0.56
CA ALA A 377 -16.66 -22.42 1.67
C ALA A 377 -15.56 -21.40 2.00
N ASP A 378 -15.98 -20.22 2.46
CA ASP A 378 -15.08 -19.21 3.02
C ASP A 378 -14.38 -19.75 4.28
N ARG A 379 -13.04 -19.67 4.29
CA ARG A 379 -12.19 -20.10 5.40
C ARG A 379 -11.28 -18.98 5.91
N SER A 380 -11.64 -17.72 5.65
CA SER A 380 -10.81 -16.55 5.97
C SER A 380 -10.47 -16.42 7.45
N ASN A 381 -11.33 -16.93 8.32
CA ASN A 381 -11.18 -16.84 9.78
C ASN A 381 -10.35 -17.97 10.41
N ASP A 382 -9.95 -18.99 9.64
CA ASP A 382 -9.41 -20.22 10.22
C ASP A 382 -7.91 -20.17 10.52
N THR A 383 -7.19 -19.22 9.93
CA THR A 383 -5.75 -19.00 10.17
C THR A 383 -5.41 -17.55 10.37
N LEU A 384 -6.18 -16.85 11.22
CA LEU A 384 -5.87 -15.47 11.57
C LEU A 384 -4.60 -15.37 12.41
N ALA A 385 -3.81 -14.32 12.17
CA ALA A 385 -2.75 -13.90 13.07
C ALA A 385 -3.34 -13.48 14.44
N PRO A 386 -2.54 -13.48 15.51
CA PRO A 386 -2.93 -12.83 16.76
C PRO A 386 -3.33 -11.38 16.52
N PRO A 387 -4.29 -10.84 17.28
CA PRO A 387 -4.58 -9.41 17.22
C PRO A 387 -3.40 -8.60 17.74
N ALA A 388 -3.33 -7.31 17.37
CA ALA A 388 -2.30 -6.41 17.86
C ALA A 388 -2.31 -6.33 19.41
N PRO A 389 -1.14 -6.20 20.07
CA PRO A 389 -1.06 -6.33 21.53
C PRO A 389 -1.47 -5.06 22.28
N TRP A 390 -1.67 -3.94 21.60
CA TRP A 390 -1.84 -2.63 22.21
C TRP A 390 -3.30 -2.39 22.62
N HIS A 391 -3.54 -2.23 23.92
CA HIS A 391 -4.84 -1.88 24.47
C HIS A 391 -4.75 -0.47 25.04
N LEU A 392 -5.25 0.50 24.29
CA LEU A 392 -5.01 1.90 24.55
C LEU A 392 -6.29 2.61 24.99
N SER A 393 -6.14 3.62 25.83
CA SER A 393 -7.24 4.49 26.21
C SER A 393 -6.75 5.90 26.48
N GLY A 394 -7.60 6.88 26.25
CA GLY A 394 -7.28 8.29 26.43
C GLY A 394 -8.54 9.12 26.66
N ASP A 395 -8.37 10.29 27.26
CA ASP A 395 -9.46 11.24 27.42
C ASP A 395 -9.77 11.92 26.09
N LEU A 396 -11.06 12.12 25.81
CA LEU A 396 -11.48 12.96 24.70
C LEU A 396 -11.42 14.43 25.16
N PRO A 397 -10.76 15.32 24.41
CA PRO A 397 -10.70 16.73 24.75
C PRO A 397 -12.08 17.39 24.63
N ALA A 398 -12.32 18.42 25.43
CA ALA A 398 -13.41 19.34 25.22
C ALA A 398 -13.23 20.03 23.86
N ARG A 399 -14.31 20.19 23.12
CA ARG A 399 -14.32 20.88 21.83
C ARG A 399 -14.73 22.33 22.02
N ASP A 400 -14.09 23.07 22.91
CA ASP A 400 -14.33 24.50 23.17
C ASP A 400 -13.14 25.40 22.77
N GLY A 401 -12.03 24.79 22.34
CA GLY A 401 -10.85 25.48 21.81
C GLY A 401 -11.05 26.13 20.44
N SER A 402 -10.18 27.11 20.12
CA SER A 402 -10.15 27.81 18.82
C SER A 402 -9.51 26.99 17.69
N ILE A 403 -8.78 25.93 18.02
CA ILE A 403 -8.18 24.98 17.07
C ILE A 403 -8.55 23.58 17.55
N ASP A 404 -9.25 22.81 16.70
CA ASP A 404 -9.56 21.40 16.91
C ASP A 404 -9.16 20.59 15.66
N GLY A 405 -9.29 19.26 15.70
CA GLY A 405 -8.96 18.39 14.55
C GLY A 405 -9.74 18.74 13.27
N GLN A 406 -10.94 19.29 13.39
CA GLN A 406 -11.71 19.76 12.22
C GLN A 406 -11.06 21.01 11.63
N VAL A 407 -10.63 21.97 12.45
CA VAL A 407 -9.96 23.21 11.98
C VAL A 407 -8.71 22.88 11.17
N LEU A 408 -7.89 21.92 11.58
CA LEU A 408 -6.67 21.53 10.84
C LEU A 408 -6.99 21.00 9.44
N ILE A 409 -8.00 20.16 9.33
CA ILE A 409 -8.49 19.63 8.06
C ILE A 409 -9.10 20.76 7.22
N ASP A 410 -9.93 21.60 7.84
CA ASP A 410 -10.67 22.67 7.18
C ASP A 410 -9.76 23.78 6.68
N ILE A 411 -8.66 24.13 7.34
CA ILE A 411 -7.72 25.13 6.80
C ILE A 411 -6.81 24.52 5.73
N GLY A 412 -6.85 23.21 5.52
CA GLY A 412 -5.92 22.50 4.62
C GLY A 412 -4.48 22.62 5.12
N PHE A 413 -4.31 22.65 6.44
CA PHE A 413 -2.98 22.62 7.02
C PHE A 413 -2.36 21.28 6.65
N PRO A 414 -1.10 21.24 6.20
CA PRO A 414 -0.46 20.00 5.83
C PRO A 414 -0.09 19.22 7.10
N TYR A 415 -1.12 18.70 7.79
CA TYR A 415 -1.01 17.92 9.02
C TYR A 415 -0.15 16.67 8.85
N SER A 416 0.07 16.26 7.60
CA SER A 416 0.98 15.20 7.24
C SER A 416 2.43 15.55 7.58
N VAL A 417 2.89 16.79 7.40
CA VAL A 417 4.29 17.23 7.67
C VAL A 417 4.46 18.09 8.92
N VAL A 418 3.37 18.50 9.57
CA VAL A 418 3.44 19.35 10.76
C VAL A 418 3.11 18.53 12.00
N ASP A 419 4.06 18.51 12.93
CA ASP A 419 3.91 17.85 14.23
C ASP A 419 2.68 18.39 15.00
N PRO A 420 1.67 17.55 15.28
CA PRO A 420 0.49 17.96 16.05
C PRO A 420 0.81 18.50 17.44
N ARG A 421 1.97 18.18 18.03
CA ARG A 421 2.43 18.73 19.32
C ARG A 421 2.70 20.24 19.25
N LEU A 422 2.83 20.82 18.06
CA LEU A 422 2.86 22.27 17.93
C LEU A 422 1.57 22.91 18.46
N LEU A 423 0.44 22.19 18.45
CA LEU A 423 -0.81 22.63 19.08
C LEU A 423 -0.71 22.64 20.61
N ASP A 424 0.00 21.67 21.19
CA ASP A 424 0.27 21.65 22.64
C ASP A 424 1.22 22.80 23.00
N ALA A 425 2.24 23.08 22.17
CA ALA A 425 3.23 24.13 22.38
C ALA A 425 2.67 25.56 22.30
N VAL A 426 1.57 25.77 21.58
CA VAL A 426 0.85 27.06 21.51
C VAL A 426 -0.02 27.28 22.78
N GLY A 427 -0.03 26.34 23.73
CA GLY A 427 -0.73 26.46 25.01
C GLY A 427 -2.22 26.13 24.93
N SER A 428 -2.68 25.53 23.83
CA SER A 428 -4.05 25.06 23.64
C SER A 428 -4.26 23.67 24.24
N HIS A 429 -4.12 23.54 25.56
CA HIS A 429 -4.60 22.34 26.26
C HIS A 429 -6.12 22.45 26.43
N ALA A 430 -6.88 21.75 25.59
CA ALA A 430 -8.29 21.57 25.82
C ALA A 430 -8.50 20.80 27.15
N ALA A 431 -9.42 21.26 27.99
CA ALA A 431 -9.79 20.53 29.19
C ALA A 431 -10.39 19.16 28.80
N PRO A 432 -10.32 18.12 29.64
CA PRO A 432 -11.04 16.88 29.36
C PRO A 432 -12.55 17.12 29.25
N SER A 433 -13.18 16.51 28.26
CA SER A 433 -14.65 16.59 28.09
C SER A 433 -15.43 15.75 29.11
N GLY A 434 -14.73 14.88 29.85
CA GLY A 434 -15.33 13.85 30.71
C GLY A 434 -15.64 12.54 29.98
N TYR A 435 -15.56 12.52 28.64
CA TYR A 435 -15.62 11.29 27.86
C TYR A 435 -14.21 10.67 27.73
N ARG A 436 -14.14 9.35 27.76
CA ARG A 436 -12.90 8.58 27.55
C ARG A 436 -13.08 7.62 26.39
N ILE A 437 -12.11 7.52 25.48
CA ILE A 437 -12.09 6.51 24.43
C ILE A 437 -11.18 5.34 24.84
N SER A 438 -11.60 4.13 24.52
CA SER A 438 -10.82 2.90 24.69
C SER A 438 -10.83 2.09 23.40
N VAL A 439 -9.68 1.52 23.07
CA VAL A 439 -9.47 0.72 21.86
C VAL A 439 -8.71 -0.54 22.26
N SER A 440 -9.31 -1.68 22.00
CA SER A 440 -8.62 -2.96 22.13
C SER A 440 -7.90 -3.28 20.83
N HIS A 441 -6.70 -3.86 20.95
CA HIS A 441 -5.90 -4.29 19.81
C HIS A 441 -5.67 -3.17 18.78
N PHE A 442 -5.33 -1.98 19.27
CA PHE A 442 -5.05 -0.82 18.44
C PHE A 442 -3.88 -1.14 17.50
N ASP A 443 -4.12 -1.19 16.20
CA ASP A 443 -3.07 -1.34 15.19
C ASP A 443 -2.97 -0.05 14.37
N PRO A 444 -1.80 0.63 14.33
CA PRO A 444 -1.64 1.83 13.52
C PRO A 444 -1.83 1.59 12.02
N ALA A 445 -1.67 0.35 11.53
CA ALA A 445 -1.87 -0.01 10.12
C ALA A 445 -3.35 -0.18 9.73
N ALA A 446 -4.25 -0.39 10.69
CA ALA A 446 -5.67 -0.44 10.39
C ALA A 446 -6.19 0.96 10.07
N THR A 447 -7.10 1.11 9.11
CA THR A 447 -7.74 2.41 8.80
C THR A 447 -9.02 2.64 9.59
N SER A 448 -9.68 1.57 10.02
CA SER A 448 -10.89 1.60 10.85
C SER A 448 -10.82 0.48 11.89
N ARG A 449 -11.29 0.73 13.11
CA ARG A 449 -11.43 -0.30 14.15
C ARG A 449 -12.57 0.01 15.12
N ALA A 450 -13.12 -1.02 15.74
CA ALA A 450 -14.07 -0.85 16.82
C ALA A 450 -13.39 -0.19 18.03
N ALA A 451 -14.12 0.70 18.70
CA ALA A 451 -13.71 1.37 19.92
C ALA A 451 -14.94 1.62 20.81
N THR A 452 -14.70 1.99 22.07
CA THR A 452 -15.76 2.31 23.03
C THR A 452 -15.47 3.66 23.65
N VAL A 453 -16.46 4.56 23.63
CA VAL A 453 -16.45 5.79 24.40
C VAL A 453 -17.21 5.56 25.71
N THR A 454 -16.57 5.83 26.84
CA THR A 454 -17.22 5.86 28.15
C THR A 454 -17.65 7.28 28.45
N ALA A 455 -18.95 7.48 28.69
CA ALA A 455 -19.55 8.74 29.08
C ALA A 455 -19.24 9.10 30.55
N PRO A 456 -19.42 10.37 30.98
CA PRO A 456 -19.16 10.79 32.36
C PRO A 456 -19.95 10.02 33.42
N ASP A 457 -21.11 9.47 33.07
CA ASP A 457 -21.94 8.65 33.94
C ASP A 457 -21.54 7.15 33.96
N GLY A 458 -20.51 6.79 33.21
CA GLY A 458 -20.00 5.43 33.06
C GLY A 458 -20.65 4.61 31.93
N THR A 459 -21.61 5.18 31.19
CA THR A 459 -22.26 4.48 30.07
C THR A 459 -21.27 4.25 28.93
N GLU A 460 -21.25 3.03 28.39
CA GLU A 460 -20.41 2.67 27.25
C GLU A 460 -21.15 2.88 25.93
N ILE A 461 -20.52 3.62 25.02
CA ILE A 461 -21.03 3.98 23.70
C ILE A 461 -20.13 3.32 22.65
N PRO A 462 -20.62 2.31 21.91
CA PRO A 462 -19.88 1.72 20.80
C PRO A 462 -19.65 2.73 19.68
N VAL A 463 -18.40 2.85 19.25
CA VAL A 463 -17.98 3.75 18.16
C VAL A 463 -16.99 3.05 17.23
N VAL A 464 -16.67 3.69 16.11
CA VAL A 464 -15.57 3.31 15.21
C VAL A 464 -14.50 4.39 15.28
N LEU A 465 -13.25 3.97 15.47
CA LEU A 465 -12.08 4.84 15.37
C LEU A 465 -11.41 4.66 14.01
N HIS A 466 -11.36 5.75 13.25
CA HIS A 466 -10.64 5.83 11.99
C HIS A 466 -9.29 6.51 12.18
N THR A 467 -8.27 6.04 11.46
CA THR A 467 -6.94 6.66 11.44
C THR A 467 -6.31 6.60 10.06
N ALA A 468 -5.49 7.59 9.75
CA ALA A 468 -4.56 7.62 8.63
C ALA A 468 -3.19 8.09 9.16
N ASP A 469 -2.12 7.52 8.61
CA ASP A 469 -0.75 7.85 8.99
C ASP A 469 -0.13 8.83 8.00
N GLY A 470 0.26 10.01 8.46
CA GLY A 470 0.68 11.12 7.60
C GLY A 470 2.13 11.03 7.10
N LEU A 471 2.43 11.85 6.08
CA LEU A 471 3.75 12.02 5.46
C LEU A 471 4.89 12.44 6.41
N ARG A 472 5.76 11.50 6.76
CA ARG A 472 7.01 11.77 7.48
C ARG A 472 8.16 12.00 6.52
N LEU A 473 8.65 13.24 6.34
CA LEU A 473 9.77 13.50 5.42
C LEU A 473 11.15 13.26 6.05
N PHE A 474 11.31 13.48 7.35
CA PHE A 474 12.64 13.45 7.98
C PHE A 474 12.74 12.46 9.15
N ASP A 475 11.60 11.93 9.60
CA ASP A 475 11.53 11.07 10.77
C ASP A 475 11.37 9.61 10.35
N THR A 476 12.43 8.83 10.57
CA THR A 476 12.39 7.36 10.43
C THR A 476 11.93 6.72 11.73
N ARG A 477 11.14 5.65 11.66
CA ARG A 477 10.75 4.83 12.82
C ARG A 477 10.56 3.37 12.45
N ALA A 478 10.53 2.50 13.46
CA ALA A 478 10.20 1.10 13.27
C ALA A 478 8.69 0.89 12.99
N PRO A 479 8.32 -0.26 12.38
CA PRO A 479 6.91 -0.67 12.27
C PRO A 479 6.21 -0.77 13.63
N GLY A 480 4.88 -0.59 13.63
CA GLY A 480 4.07 -0.69 14.85
C GLY A 480 4.14 0.55 15.76
N LEU A 481 4.03 0.31 17.07
CA LEU A 481 4.14 1.29 18.15
C LEU A 481 5.28 0.92 19.11
N ASP A 482 5.94 1.95 19.62
CA ASP A 482 7.01 1.91 20.60
C ASP A 482 6.80 3.07 21.60
N GLY A 483 7.81 3.36 22.43
CA GLY A 483 7.75 4.47 23.40
C GLY A 483 7.71 5.86 22.74
N GLU A 484 8.00 5.97 21.44
CA GLU A 484 7.97 7.23 20.70
C GLU A 484 6.59 7.46 20.05
N PRO A 485 5.89 8.57 20.36
CA PRO A 485 4.55 8.81 19.85
C PRO A 485 4.43 8.70 18.32
N ARG A 486 3.46 7.92 17.84
CA ARG A 486 3.01 7.90 16.46
C ARG A 486 1.84 8.84 16.26
N HIS A 487 2.05 9.87 15.45
CA HIS A 487 1.07 10.89 15.16
C HIS A 487 0.17 10.43 14.01
N LEU A 488 -1.13 10.44 14.25
CA LEU A 488 -2.14 9.97 13.31
C LEU A 488 -3.25 11.03 13.22
N VAL A 489 -3.84 11.16 12.03
CA VAL A 489 -5.10 11.88 11.86
C VAL A 489 -6.24 10.88 11.86
N GLY A 490 -7.38 11.24 12.43
CA GLY A 490 -8.45 10.29 12.60
C GLY A 490 -9.83 10.91 12.74
N ALA A 491 -10.79 10.05 13.03
CA ALA A 491 -12.15 10.45 13.37
C ALA A 491 -12.80 9.41 14.28
N VAL A 492 -13.74 9.87 15.11
CA VAL A 492 -14.66 9.01 15.84
C VAL A 492 -15.99 9.02 15.10
N GLU A 493 -16.45 7.85 14.67
CA GLU A 493 -17.75 7.65 14.00
C GLU A 493 -18.71 6.89 14.92
N VAL A 494 -19.95 7.34 14.98
CA VAL A 494 -21.07 6.54 15.50
C VAL A 494 -21.65 5.73 14.35
N PRO A 495 -21.75 4.38 14.46
CA PRO A 495 -22.34 3.55 13.43
C PRO A 495 -23.70 4.07 12.97
N ARG A 496 -23.97 3.99 11.66
CA ARG A 496 -25.11 4.66 11.04
C ARG A 496 -26.45 4.35 11.72
N ASP A 497 -26.73 3.09 11.98
CA ASP A 497 -27.97 2.65 12.61
C ASP A 497 -28.13 3.26 14.02
N ALA A 498 -27.05 3.26 14.82
CA ALA A 498 -27.03 3.86 16.14
C ALA A 498 -27.19 5.39 16.08
N PHE A 499 -26.56 6.05 15.11
CA PHE A 499 -26.72 7.48 14.90
C PHE A 499 -28.17 7.83 14.56
N ASP A 500 -28.79 7.09 13.65
CA ASP A 500 -30.17 7.33 13.21
C ASP A 500 -31.20 7.05 14.32
N SER A 501 -30.96 6.07 15.21
CA SER A 501 -31.81 5.73 16.37
C SER A 501 -31.39 6.37 17.69
N ARG A 502 -30.43 7.30 17.69
CA ARG A 502 -29.80 7.82 18.93
C ARG A 502 -30.76 8.41 19.96
N GLY A 503 -31.96 8.86 19.56
CA GLY A 503 -32.96 9.40 20.49
C GLY A 503 -33.50 8.37 21.49
N ASP A 504 -33.24 7.08 21.26
CA ASP A 504 -33.59 5.99 22.18
C ASP A 504 -32.51 5.77 23.26
N ASP A 505 -31.33 6.39 23.13
CA ASP A 505 -30.20 6.30 24.07
C ASP A 505 -29.78 7.72 24.53
N PRO A 506 -30.17 8.15 25.74
CA PRO A 506 -29.85 9.49 26.24
C PRO A 506 -28.35 9.80 26.34
N ALA A 507 -27.51 8.80 26.59
CA ALA A 507 -26.05 8.97 26.69
C ALA A 507 -25.46 9.20 25.30
N LEU A 508 -25.86 8.37 24.32
CA LEU A 508 -25.46 8.56 22.92
C LEU A 508 -26.00 9.88 22.34
N GLU A 509 -27.26 10.22 22.60
CA GLU A 509 -27.83 11.50 22.14
C GLU A 509 -27.04 12.69 22.68
N SER A 510 -26.66 12.64 23.96
CA SER A 510 -25.86 13.69 24.59
C SER A 510 -24.43 13.73 24.04
N PHE A 511 -23.79 12.58 23.84
CA PHE A 511 -22.47 12.51 23.22
C PHE A 511 -22.49 13.09 21.80
N VAL A 512 -23.49 12.74 20.99
CA VAL A 512 -23.65 13.26 19.63
C VAL A 512 -23.90 14.77 19.64
N ARG A 513 -24.84 15.24 20.47
CA ARG A 513 -25.20 16.66 20.56
C ARG A 513 -24.02 17.51 21.05
N ASP A 514 -23.37 17.08 22.13
CA ASP A 514 -22.47 17.93 22.90
C ASP A 514 -21.01 17.77 22.43
N TRP A 515 -20.52 16.54 22.25
CA TRP A 515 -19.14 16.30 21.83
C TRP A 515 -18.99 16.19 20.31
N MET A 516 -19.86 15.44 19.63
CA MET A 516 -19.79 15.32 18.16
C MET A 516 -20.39 16.54 17.42
N ARG A 517 -20.96 17.51 18.15
CA ARG A 517 -21.62 18.71 17.61
C ARG A 517 -22.69 18.38 16.56
N GLY A 518 -23.46 17.33 16.80
CA GLY A 518 -24.54 16.84 15.94
C GLY A 518 -24.10 16.04 14.72
N LYS A 519 -22.79 15.75 14.56
CA LYS A 519 -22.26 14.98 13.43
C LYS A 519 -22.26 13.47 13.74
N GLN A 520 -22.36 12.66 12.69
CA GLN A 520 -22.16 11.19 12.76
C GLN A 520 -20.67 10.84 12.91
N ILE A 521 -19.79 11.64 12.31
CA ILE A 521 -18.35 11.44 12.31
C ILE A 521 -17.66 12.74 12.73
N ALA A 522 -16.74 12.64 13.68
CA ALA A 522 -16.08 13.78 14.29
C ALA A 522 -14.57 13.63 14.16
N ALA A 523 -13.95 14.49 13.35
CA ALA A 523 -12.51 14.52 13.14
C ALA A 523 -11.73 14.74 14.46
N ILE A 524 -10.58 14.09 14.58
CA ILE A 524 -9.62 14.21 15.68
C ILE A 524 -8.19 14.12 15.12
N THR A 525 -7.23 14.50 15.95
CA THR A 525 -5.83 14.06 15.81
C THR A 525 -5.46 13.23 17.02
N LEU A 526 -4.53 12.30 16.87
CA LEU A 526 -4.09 11.48 17.99
C LEU A 526 -2.63 11.11 17.93
N SER A 527 -2.09 10.79 19.10
CA SER A 527 -0.75 10.24 19.29
C SER A 527 -0.87 8.93 20.05
N ALA A 528 -0.23 7.87 19.55
CA ALA A 528 -0.19 6.58 20.23
C ALA A 528 1.25 6.14 20.48
N THR A 529 1.53 5.64 21.68
CA THR A 529 2.72 4.84 22.00
C THR A 529 2.30 3.38 22.24
N ASP A 530 3.24 2.51 22.58
CA ASP A 530 2.91 1.14 22.99
C ASP A 530 2.13 1.03 24.31
N HIS A 531 1.89 2.14 25.01
CA HIS A 531 1.15 2.18 26.28
C HIS A 531 0.13 3.33 26.42
N ASP A 532 0.28 4.42 25.67
CA ASP A 532 -0.54 5.61 25.80
C ASP A 532 -1.28 5.99 24.51
N LEU A 533 -2.45 6.61 24.67
CA LEU A 533 -3.21 7.25 23.60
C LEU A 533 -3.61 8.66 24.04
N VAL A 534 -3.23 9.65 23.25
CA VAL A 534 -3.58 11.06 23.45
C VAL A 534 -4.41 11.54 22.27
N VAL A 535 -5.64 12.01 22.54
CA VAL A 535 -6.55 12.55 21.52
C VAL A 535 -6.61 14.07 21.62
N ARG A 536 -6.64 14.75 20.46
CA ARG A 536 -6.63 16.21 20.32
C ARG A 536 -7.65 16.68 19.31
#